data_AF-A0A259CEU2-F1
#
_entry.id   AF-A0A259CEU2-F1
#
_cell.length_a   1.000
_cell.length_b   1.000
_cell.length_c   1.000
_cell.angle_alpha   90.00
_cell.angle_beta   90.00
_cell.angle_gamma   90.00
#
_symmetry.space_group_name_H-M   'P 1'
#
loop_
_entity.id
_entity.type
_entity.pdbx_description
1 polymer ?
#
loop_
_entity_poly.entity_id
_entity_poly.type
_entity_poly.pdbx_seq_one_letter_code
_entity_poly.pdbx_strand_id
1 'polypeptide(L)' 'AASDIHAPISGEIVALNDSMDSSPELVNENPYAVWLFKIKPTTESLTVDLNALMSLAQYESGPGA' A
#
# COMPACT_ATOMS: atom_id res chain seq x y z
N ALA A 1 3.21 -16.94 -10.68
CA ALA A 1 2.79 -15.64 -11.25
C ALA A 1 3.26 -14.55 -10.30
N ALA A 2 3.74 -13.42 -10.82
CA ALA A 2 3.99 -12.23 -10.01
C ALA A 2 2.71 -11.37 -9.99
N SER A 3 2.50 -10.62 -8.92
CA SER A 3 1.44 -9.61 -8.84
C SER A 3 2.07 -8.24 -8.95
N ASP A 4 1.48 -7.37 -9.76
CA ASP A 4 1.85 -5.96 -9.79
C ASP A 4 1.38 -5.28 -8.50
N ILE A 5 2.08 -4.22 -8.11
CA ILE A 5 1.70 -3.34 -7.01
C ILE A 5 1.25 -2.01 -7.60
N HIS A 6 0.02 -1.61 -7.29
CA HIS A 6 -0.53 -0.33 -7.71
C HIS A 6 -0.41 0.68 -6.58
N ALA A 7 0.02 1.90 -6.92
CA ALA A 7 0.07 3.00 -5.95
C ALA A 7 -1.37 3.40 -5.56
N PRO A 8 -1.70 3.48 -4.27
CA PRO A 8 -3.05 3.83 -3.82
C PRO A 8 -3.36 5.33 -3.95
N ILE A 9 -2.33 6.18 -4.05
CA ILE A 9 -2.42 7.63 -4.14
C ILE A 9 -1.32 8.16 -5.08
N SER A 10 -1.51 9.36 -5.62
CA SER A 10 -0.46 10.04 -6.40
C SER A 10 0.63 10.62 -5.48
N GLY A 11 1.89 10.52 -5.89
CA GLY A 11 3.00 11.08 -5.13
C GLY A 11 4.37 10.58 -5.56
N GLU A 12 5.35 10.84 -4.70
CA GLU A 12 6.76 10.47 -4.89
C GLU A 12 7.16 9.38 -3.89
N ILE A 13 7.88 8.35 -4.34
CA ILE A 13 8.48 7.37 -3.43
C ILE A 13 9.68 8.02 -2.72
N VAL A 14 9.62 8.08 -1.39
CA VAL A 14 10.67 8.73 -0.57
C VAL A 14 11.48 7.75 0.27
N ALA A 15 11.04 6.49 0.37
CA ALA A 15 11.79 5.43 1.04
C ALA A 15 11.33 4.06 0.55
N LEU A 16 12.27 3.10 0.55
CA LEU A 16 12.03 1.66 0.40
C LEU A 16 12.35 0.97 1.73
N ASN A 17 11.70 -0.15 1.99
CA ASN A 17 12.01 -0.95 3.18
C ASN A 17 13.14 -1.94 2.87
N ASP A 18 14.38 -1.56 3.16
CA ASP A 18 15.57 -2.36 2.87
C ASP A 18 15.55 -3.76 3.53
N SER A 19 14.73 -3.99 4.58
CA SER A 19 14.59 -5.33 5.18
C SER A 19 13.96 -6.34 4.22
N MET A 20 13.26 -5.87 3.19
CA MET A 20 12.58 -6.71 2.19
C MET A 20 13.54 -7.33 1.18
N ASP A 21 14.73 -6.77 1.02
CA ASP A 21 15.73 -7.33 0.10
C ASP A 21 16.28 -8.67 0.62
N SER A 22 16.43 -8.80 1.95
CA SER A 22 16.93 -10.02 2.59
C SER A 22 15.84 -10.94 3.14
N SER A 23 14.65 -10.39 3.44
CA SER A 23 13.58 -11.11 4.16
C SER A 23 12.18 -10.79 3.61
N PRO A 24 11.91 -11.10 2.33
CA PRO A 24 10.63 -10.80 1.68
C PRO A 24 9.44 -11.51 2.33
N GLU A 25 9.65 -12.64 3.00
CA GLU A 25 8.62 -13.41 3.71
C GLU A 25 7.95 -12.63 4.85
N LEU A 26 8.61 -11.62 5.41
CA LEU A 26 8.05 -10.85 6.54
C LEU A 26 6.74 -10.15 6.17
N VAL A 27 6.54 -9.78 4.90
CA VAL A 27 5.26 -9.19 4.44
C VAL A 27 4.10 -10.17 4.54
N ASN A 28 4.36 -11.47 4.43
CA ASN A 28 3.33 -12.49 4.60
C ASN A 28 3.02 -12.73 6.08
N GLU A 29 4.03 -12.69 6.94
CA GLU A 29 3.89 -12.93 8.37
C GLU A 29 3.22 -11.76 9.10
N ASN A 30 3.59 -10.53 8.74
CA ASN A 30 3.15 -9.31 9.44
C ASN A 30 2.75 -8.20 8.44
N PRO A 31 1.73 -8.42 7.59
CA PRO A 31 1.42 -7.56 6.43
C PRO A 31 1.09 -6.10 6.78
N TYR A 32 0.63 -5.83 8.00
CA TYR A 32 0.31 -4.48 8.46
C TYR A 32 1.45 -3.79 9.21
N ALA A 33 2.45 -4.53 9.70
CA ALA A 33 3.62 -3.96 10.36
C ALA A 33 4.80 -3.79 9.39
N VAL A 34 4.85 -4.62 8.35
CA VAL A 34 5.89 -4.62 7.32
C VAL A 34 5.40 -3.81 6.13
N TRP A 35 6.11 -2.72 5.84
CA TRP A 35 5.81 -1.81 4.75
C TRP A 35 6.73 -2.07 3.55
N LEU A 36 6.28 -1.70 2.34
CA LEU A 36 7.07 -1.88 1.11
C LEU A 36 7.84 -0.60 0.75
N PHE A 37 7.13 0.53 0.70
CA PHE A 37 7.67 1.84 0.40
C PHE A 37 6.83 2.94 1.07
N LYS A 38 7.39 4.16 1.17
CA LYS A 38 6.67 5.35 1.65
C LYS A 38 6.46 6.33 0.51
N ILE A 39 5.23 6.82 0.39
CA ILE A 39 4.85 7.84 -0.59
C ILE A 39 4.76 9.19 0.12
N LYS A 40 5.42 10.22 -0.42
CA LYS A 40 5.10 11.62 -0.16
C LYS A 40 3.96 12.03 -1.09
N PRO A 41 2.76 12.34 -0.57
CA PRO A 41 1.61 12.58 -1.44
C PRO A 41 1.70 13.88 -2.23
N THR A 42 1.12 13.88 -3.43
CA THR A 42 0.81 15.11 -4.16
C THR A 42 -0.36 15.81 -3.47
N THR A 43 -0.17 17.06 -3.04
CA THR A 43 -1.15 17.75 -2.19
C THR A 43 -2.46 18.03 -2.92
N GLU A 44 -2.38 18.34 -4.21
CA GLU A 44 -3.52 18.70 -5.06
C GLU A 44 -4.51 17.52 -5.26
N SER A 45 -4.02 16.28 -5.28
CA SER A 45 -4.86 15.09 -5.49
C SER A 45 -5.22 14.37 -4.19
N LEU A 46 -4.52 14.64 -3.07
CA LEU A 46 -4.62 13.82 -1.86
C LEU A 46 -6.05 13.62 -1.35
N THR A 47 -6.87 14.68 -1.33
CA THR A 47 -8.26 14.56 -0.85
C THR A 47 -9.09 13.64 -1.75
N VAL A 48 -8.92 13.76 -3.07
CA VAL A 48 -9.63 12.92 -4.05
C VAL A 48 -9.16 11.48 -3.94
N ASP A 49 -7.84 11.27 -3.89
CA ASP A 49 -7.23 9.94 -3.80
C ASP A 49 -7.67 9.21 -2.52
N LEU A 50 -7.68 9.90 -1.36
CA LEU A 50 -8.15 9.32 -0.10
C LEU A 50 -9.64 8.99 -0.10
N ASN A 51 -10.48 9.84 -0.71
CA ASN A 51 -11.92 9.60 -0.81
C ASN A 51 -12.26 8.44 -1.77
N ALA A 52 -11.34 8.07 -2.66
CA ALA A 52 -11.50 6.92 -3.54
C ALA A 52 -11.13 5.59 -2.86
N LEU A 53 -10.48 5.62 -1.69
CA LEU A 53 -10.14 4.41 -0.94
C LEU A 53 -11.37 3.80 -0.28
N MET A 54 -11.35 2.48 -0.15
CA MET A 54 -12.39 1.75 0.56
C MET A 54 -12.20 1.88 2.07
N SER A 55 -13.30 2.07 2.79
CA SER A 55 -13.31 1.83 4.24
C SER A 55 -13.07 0.34 4.54
N LEU A 56 -12.65 0.03 5.78
CA LEU A 56 -12.44 -1.35 6.22
C LEU A 56 -13.68 -2.23 5.97
N ALA A 57 -14.86 -1.75 6.36
CA ALA A 57 -16.11 -2.50 6.18
C ALA A 57 -16.43 -2.80 4.70
N GLN A 58 -16.13 -1.86 3.79
CA GLN A 58 -16.31 -2.08 2.36
C GLN A 58 -15.30 -3.11 1.83
N TYR A 59 -14.06 -3.05 2.29
CA TYR A 59 -13.00 -3.99 1.89
C TYR A 59 -13.32 -5.42 2.34
N GLU A 60 -13.76 -5.60 3.60
CA GLU A 60 -14.16 -6.90 4.17
C GLU A 60 -15.46 -7.46 3.59
N SER A 61 -16.22 -6.68 2.82
CA SER A 61 -17.43 -7.15 2.14
C SER A 61 -17.22 -7.36 0.63
N GLY A 62 -15.99 -7.19 0.15
CA GLY A 62 -15.62 -7.26 -1.25
C GLY A 62 -15.34 -8.69 -1.76
N PRO A 63 -15.06 -8.85 -3.06
CA PRO A 63 -14.70 -10.14 -3.64
C PRO A 63 -13.44 -10.72 -2.99
N GLY A 64 -13.55 -11.91 -2.39
CA GLY A 64 -12.45 -12.59 -1.69
C GLY A 64 -12.54 -12.58 -0.17
N ALA A 65 -13.53 -11.88 0.41
CA ALA A 65 -13.97 -12.04 1.79
C ALA A 65 -14.98 -13.17 1.96
#